data_AF-A0A0F9CVX4-F1
#
_entry.id   AF-A0A0F9CVX4-F1
#
_cell.length_a   1.000
_cell.length_b   1.000
_cell.length_c   1.000
_cell.angle_alpha   90.00
_cell.angle_beta   90.00
_cell.angle_gamma   90.00
#
_symmetry.space_group_name_H-M   'P 1'
#
loop_
_entity.id
_entity.type
_entity.pdbx_description
1 polymer ?
#
loop_
_entity_poly.entity_id
_entity_poly.type
_entity_poly.pdbx_seq_one_letter_code
_entity_poly.pdbx_strand_id
1 'polypeptide(L)'
;TGVILIGDGPVLPVTGQIRTIRATAAIAGTEIVWTSGALTFSEDLPAGIYQVVGARCEADNPGAFRLIFVAGGPRPGSLACLTPAGAEVPGSRRGDWGMWGQFDTNQPPTLEILSLAGAGSAQVLYLDIMRVG
;
A
#
# COMPACT_ATOMS: atom_id res chain seq x y z
N THR A 1 19.00 -9.00 6.97
CA THR A 1 17.57 -9.34 6.77
C THR A 1 17.20 -9.09 5.33
N GLY A 2 16.28 -9.87 4.75
CA GLY A 2 15.82 -9.70 3.36
C GLY A 2 14.30 -9.67 3.27
N VAL A 3 13.78 -9.02 2.24
CA VAL A 3 12.34 -8.99 1.91
C VAL A 3 12.17 -9.75 0.59
N ILE A 4 11.18 -10.62 0.53
CA ILE A 4 10.80 -11.34 -0.69
C ILE A 4 9.34 -11.02 -1.03
N LEU A 5 9.06 -10.81 -2.31
CA LEU A 5 7.73 -10.57 -2.83
C LEU A 5 7.26 -11.86 -3.51
N ILE A 6 6.10 -12.36 -3.09
CA ILE A 6 5.53 -13.63 -3.55
C ILE A 6 4.07 -13.42 -3.99
N GLY A 7 3.67 -14.14 -5.03
CA GLY A 7 2.28 -14.23 -5.50
C GLY A 7 1.78 -15.66 -5.39
N ASP A 8 0.46 -15.83 -5.39
CA ASP A 8 -0.22 -17.14 -5.34
C ASP A 8 -0.41 -17.77 -6.73
N GLY A 9 0.00 -17.08 -7.79
CA GLY A 9 -0.08 -17.56 -9.16
C GLY A 9 0.61 -16.63 -10.16
N PRO A 10 0.40 -16.86 -11.47
CA PRO A 10 0.84 -15.95 -12.51
C PRO A 10 0.29 -14.54 -12.28
N VAL A 11 1.15 -13.54 -12.49
CA VAL A 11 0.74 -12.14 -12.42
C VAL A 11 -0.18 -11.81 -13.60
N LEU A 12 -1.39 -11.33 -13.29
CA LEU A 12 -2.38 -10.90 -14.27
C LEU A 12 -2.65 -9.40 -14.10
N PRO A 13 -2.12 -8.54 -14.99
CA PRO A 13 -2.33 -7.10 -14.90
C PRO A 13 -3.81 -6.71 -14.97
N VAL A 14 -4.21 -5.72 -14.17
CA VAL A 14 -5.56 -5.18 -14.19
C VAL A 14 -5.64 -4.00 -15.15
N THR A 15 -6.67 -3.98 -15.99
CA THR A 15 -6.98 -2.88 -16.92
C THR A 15 -8.28 -2.19 -16.52
N GLY A 16 -8.38 -0.88 -16.74
CA GLY A 16 -9.60 -0.10 -16.47
C GLY A 16 -9.27 1.33 -16.07
N GLN A 17 -10.25 2.03 -15.48
CA GLN A 17 -10.04 3.38 -14.96
C GLN A 17 -9.34 3.33 -13.60
N ILE A 18 -8.01 3.29 -13.64
CA ILE A 18 -7.16 3.34 -12.44
C ILE A 18 -6.93 4.80 -12.06
N ARG A 19 -7.18 5.12 -10.80
CA ARG A 19 -6.92 6.42 -10.19
C ARG A 19 -5.89 6.26 -9.08
N THR A 20 -4.85 7.09 -9.08
CA THR A 20 -3.95 7.18 -7.92
C THR A 20 -4.49 8.22 -6.93
N ILE A 21 -4.69 7.82 -5.68
CA ILE A 21 -5.06 8.71 -4.58
C ILE A 21 -3.91 8.77 -3.58
N ARG A 22 -3.80 9.90 -2.88
CA ARG A 22 -2.80 10.08 -1.82
C ARG A 22 -3.43 9.82 -0.45
N ALA A 23 -2.68 9.17 0.42
CA ALA A 23 -2.99 8.94 1.80
C ALA A 23 -1.76 9.18 2.67
N THR A 24 -1.97 9.40 3.97
CA THR A 24 -0.90 9.54 4.95
C THR A 24 -1.13 8.61 6.14
N ALA A 25 -0.05 8.17 6.76
CA ALA A 25 -0.09 7.54 8.08
C ALA A 25 1.02 8.11 8.97
N ALA A 26 0.79 8.06 10.27
CA ALA A 26 1.74 8.50 11.31
C ALA A 26 2.13 7.30 12.18
N ILE A 27 2.64 6.24 11.55
CA ILE A 27 3.01 5.00 12.24
C ILE A 27 4.40 5.18 12.82
N ALA A 28 4.51 5.16 14.15
CA ALA A 28 5.77 5.06 14.88
C ALA A 28 6.30 3.62 14.80
N GLY A 29 6.94 3.28 13.69
CA GLY A 29 7.51 1.96 13.44
C GLY A 29 8.87 1.80 14.09
N THR A 30 9.01 0.76 14.92
CA THR A 30 10.31 0.32 15.44
C THR A 30 11.10 -0.38 14.34
N GLU A 31 12.43 -0.24 14.36
CA GLU A 31 13.32 -0.94 13.43
C GLU A 31 13.09 -2.47 13.48
N ILE A 32 12.97 -3.09 12.30
CA ILE A 32 12.81 -4.54 12.09
C ILE A 32 11.52 -5.11 12.74
N VAL A 33 10.55 -4.26 13.06
CA VAL A 33 9.24 -4.68 13.59
C VAL A 33 8.11 -4.17 12.69
N TRP A 34 7.24 -5.09 12.26
CA TRP A 34 6.02 -4.71 11.57
C TRP A 34 5.10 -3.94 12.51
N THR A 35 4.73 -2.72 12.12
CA THR A 35 3.87 -1.85 12.91
C THR A 35 2.71 -1.35 12.05
N SER A 36 1.49 -1.42 12.58
CA SER A 36 0.27 -1.08 11.84
C SER A 36 -0.29 0.29 12.24
N GLY A 37 -0.98 0.95 11.32
CA GLY A 37 -1.79 2.13 11.60
C GLY A 37 -2.76 2.48 10.47
N ALA A 38 -3.73 3.32 10.82
CA ALA A 38 -4.76 3.74 9.90
C ALA A 38 -4.21 4.67 8.81
N LEU A 39 -4.82 4.59 7.63
CA LEU A 39 -4.61 5.53 6.54
C LEU A 39 -5.61 6.69 6.64
N THR A 40 -5.12 7.90 6.43
CA THR A 40 -5.95 9.09 6.22
C THR A 40 -5.85 9.50 4.76
N PHE A 41 -6.96 9.44 4.02
CA PHE A 41 -7.00 9.87 2.62
C PHE A 41 -6.94 11.39 2.51
N SER A 42 -6.25 11.90 1.49
CA SER A 42 -6.15 13.35 1.25
C SER A 42 -7.39 13.94 0.55
N GLU A 43 -8.34 13.08 0.20
CA GLU A 43 -9.56 13.44 -0.50
C GLU A 43 -10.70 12.51 -0.09
N ASP A 44 -11.93 13.00 -0.23
CA ASP A 44 -13.12 12.19 -0.04
C ASP A 44 -13.35 11.31 -1.27
N LEU A 45 -13.46 10.00 -1.03
CA LEU A 45 -13.89 9.08 -2.07
C LEU A 45 -15.42 9.04 -2.09
N PRO A 46 -16.05 9.04 -3.28
CA PRO A 46 -17.45 8.69 -3.39
C PRO A 46 -17.73 7.35 -2.69
N ALA A 47 -18.89 7.22 -2.05
CA ALA A 47 -19.31 5.94 -1.47
C ALA A 47 -19.34 4.85 -2.55
N GLY A 48 -18.72 3.71 -2.24
CA GLY A 48 -18.62 2.59 -3.16
C GLY A 48 -17.58 1.56 -2.73
N ILE A 49 -17.40 0.55 -3.58
CA ILE A 49 -16.38 -0.49 -3.40
C ILE A 49 -15.21 -0.20 -4.34
N TYR A 50 -14.02 -0.22 -3.77
CA TYR A 50 -12.77 0.05 -4.47
C TYR A 50 -11.84 -1.16 -4.41
N GLN A 51 -11.23 -1.48 -5.53
CA GLN A 51 -10.11 -2.40 -5.61
C GLN A 51 -8.82 -1.60 -5.45
N VAL A 52 -7.88 -2.11 -4.66
CA VAL A 52 -6.48 -1.68 -4.70
C VAL A 52 -5.77 -2.54 -5.72
N VAL A 53 -5.12 -1.91 -6.70
CA VAL A 53 -4.42 -2.58 -7.80
C VAL A 53 -2.94 -2.18 -7.86
N GLY A 54 -2.49 -1.41 -6.89
CA GLY A 54 -1.11 -0.96 -6.78
C GLY A 54 -0.95 0.04 -5.65
N ALA A 55 0.28 0.19 -5.18
CA ALA A 55 0.63 1.21 -4.21
C ALA A 55 2.11 1.57 -4.27
N ARG A 56 2.42 2.77 -3.80
CA ARG A 56 3.76 3.24 -3.46
C ARG A 56 3.71 3.77 -2.05
N CYS A 57 4.70 3.42 -1.25
CA CYS A 57 4.88 3.97 0.09
C CYS A 57 6.18 4.76 0.13
N GLU A 58 6.08 6.03 0.49
CA GLU A 58 7.20 6.82 0.94
C GLU A 58 7.26 6.76 2.46
N ALA A 59 8.46 6.57 3.00
CA ALA A 59 8.72 6.61 4.44
C ALA A 59 10.02 7.35 4.72
N ASP A 60 10.11 7.95 5.91
CA ASP A 60 11.34 8.56 6.44
C ASP A 60 12.45 7.54 6.70
N ASN A 61 12.08 6.33 7.12
CA ASN A 61 12.98 5.19 7.26
C ASN A 61 12.40 3.96 6.53
N PRO A 62 12.64 3.84 5.21
CA PRO A 62 11.94 2.87 4.39
C PRO A 62 12.46 1.44 4.57
N GLY A 63 11.55 0.49 4.38
CA GLY A 63 11.87 -0.91 4.19
C GLY A 63 10.80 -1.56 3.33
N ALA A 64 9.77 -2.12 3.95
CA ALA A 64 8.63 -2.69 3.26
C ALA A 64 7.31 -2.14 3.82
N PHE A 65 6.26 -2.25 3.03
CA PHE A 65 4.91 -1.97 3.48
C PHE A 65 3.97 -3.07 2.98
N ARG A 66 2.87 -3.28 3.70
CA ARG A 66 1.77 -4.15 3.28
C ARG A 66 0.43 -3.61 3.75
N LEU A 67 -0.63 -4.02 3.07
CA LEU A 67 -1.99 -3.62 3.36
C LEU A 67 -2.74 -4.76 4.04
N ILE A 68 -3.55 -4.41 5.04
CA ILE A 68 -4.44 -5.33 5.73
C ILE A 68 -5.87 -4.91 5.41
N PHE A 69 -6.59 -5.78 4.71
CA PHE A 69 -8.00 -5.56 4.37
C PHE A 69 -8.91 -6.12 5.46
N VAL A 70 -10.06 -5.47 5.68
CA VAL A 70 -11.04 -5.89 6.70
C VAL A 70 -11.57 -7.30 6.46
N ALA A 71 -11.72 -7.69 5.19
CA ALA A 71 -12.12 -9.05 4.80
C ALA A 71 -11.10 -10.14 5.21
N GLY A 72 -9.89 -9.77 5.62
CA GLY A 72 -8.79 -10.68 5.92
C GLY A 72 -8.10 -11.22 4.67
N GLY A 73 -7.28 -12.25 4.85
CA GLY A 73 -6.51 -12.89 3.77
C GLY A 73 -5.06 -12.41 3.65
N PRO A 74 -4.44 -12.56 2.47
CA PRO A 74 -3.08 -12.10 2.21
C PRO A 74 -2.91 -10.60 2.51
N ARG A 75 -1.70 -10.22 2.92
CA ARG A 75 -1.31 -8.83 3.18
C ARG A 75 -0.38 -8.35 2.06
N PRO A 76 -0.93 -8.00 0.88
CA PRO A 76 -0.13 -7.61 -0.27
C PRO A 76 0.60 -6.31 0.00
N GLY A 77 1.74 -6.11 -0.65
CA GLY A 77 2.63 -5.03 -0.36
C GLY A 77 3.82 -4.95 -1.31
N SER A 78 4.71 -4.00 -1.04
CA SER A 78 5.91 -3.79 -1.83
C SER A 78 7.00 -3.15 -0.95
N LEU A 79 8.14 -2.83 -1.56
CA LEU A 79 9.18 -2.05 -0.90
C LEU A 79 8.72 -0.60 -0.74
N ALA A 80 9.02 -0.02 0.43
CA ALA A 80 8.87 1.41 0.64
C ALA A 80 10.10 2.13 0.08
N CYS A 81 9.95 3.40 -0.27
CA CYS A 81 11.01 4.22 -0.83
C CYS A 81 11.26 5.47 0.02
N LEU A 82 12.46 6.01 -0.08
CA LEU A 82 12.84 7.24 0.61
C LEU A 82 12.37 8.45 -0.20
N THR A 83 11.41 9.22 0.32
CA THR A 83 10.92 10.51 -0.25
C THR A 83 10.41 10.40 -1.71
N PRO A 84 9.90 11.49 -2.32
CA PRO A 84 9.40 11.46 -3.69
C PRO A 84 10.43 11.09 -4.76
N ALA A 85 11.73 11.25 -4.50
CA ALA A 85 12.79 10.88 -5.44
C ALA A 85 13.18 9.39 -5.37
N GLY A 86 12.63 8.62 -4.42
CA GLY A 86 12.94 7.21 -4.25
C GLY A 86 12.38 6.34 -5.38
N ALA A 87 13.16 5.35 -5.81
CA ALA A 87 12.72 4.35 -6.78
C ALA A 87 11.55 3.53 -6.22
N GLU A 88 10.54 3.31 -7.05
CA GLU A 88 9.43 2.39 -6.76
C GLU A 88 9.68 1.04 -7.45
N VAL A 89 9.05 -0.02 -6.95
CA VAL A 89 9.07 -1.31 -7.64
C VAL A 89 8.06 -1.20 -8.79
N PRO A 90 8.49 -1.26 -10.08
CA PRO A 90 7.60 -0.89 -11.18
C PRO A 90 6.28 -1.66 -11.20
N GLY A 91 6.34 -2.98 -10.95
CA GLY A 91 5.15 -3.82 -10.94
C GLY A 91 4.18 -3.56 -9.79
N SER A 92 4.59 -2.82 -8.75
CA SER A 92 3.70 -2.51 -7.62
C SER A 92 2.75 -1.34 -7.90
N ARG A 93 2.72 -0.84 -9.14
CA ARG A 93 1.96 0.35 -9.54
C ARG A 93 0.97 0.00 -10.63
N ARG A 94 -0.10 0.79 -10.68
CA ARG A 94 -1.02 0.91 -11.82
C ARG A 94 -1.55 -0.43 -12.37
N GLY A 95 -1.79 -1.41 -11.50
CA GLY A 95 -2.38 -2.69 -11.89
C GLY A 95 -1.39 -3.74 -12.39
N ASP A 96 -0.09 -3.45 -12.46
CA ASP A 96 0.90 -4.34 -13.08
C ASP A 96 1.05 -5.68 -12.37
N TRP A 97 0.78 -5.75 -11.06
CA TRP A 97 0.73 -7.00 -10.28
C TRP A 97 -0.68 -7.56 -10.04
N GLY A 98 -1.67 -7.01 -10.72
CA GLY A 98 -3.06 -7.40 -10.56
C GLY A 98 -3.74 -6.78 -9.34
N MET A 99 -4.86 -7.37 -8.93
CA MET A 99 -5.67 -6.89 -7.80
C MET A 99 -5.06 -7.36 -6.47
N TRP A 100 -4.83 -6.42 -5.55
CA TRP A 100 -4.28 -6.70 -4.22
C TRP A 100 -5.39 -7.01 -3.22
N GLY A 101 -6.52 -6.30 -3.30
CA GLY A 101 -7.66 -6.51 -2.42
C GLY A 101 -8.75 -5.48 -2.67
N GLN A 102 -9.86 -5.60 -1.94
CA GLN A 102 -11.02 -4.70 -2.06
C GLN A 102 -11.38 -4.08 -0.71
N PHE A 103 -11.94 -2.88 -0.74
CA PHE A 103 -12.44 -2.19 0.44
C PHE A 103 -13.70 -1.36 0.11
N ASP A 104 -14.57 -1.21 1.11
CA ASP A 104 -15.64 -0.20 1.09
C ASP A 104 -15.06 1.14 1.54
N THR A 105 -15.51 2.26 0.97
CA THR A 105 -15.04 3.62 1.34
C THR A 105 -14.96 3.85 2.85
N ASN A 106 -15.89 3.28 3.64
CA ASN A 106 -15.97 3.45 5.09
C ASN A 106 -15.06 2.50 5.88
N GLN A 107 -14.41 1.56 5.21
CA GLN A 107 -13.56 0.53 5.80
C GLN A 107 -12.23 0.43 5.03
N PRO A 108 -11.42 1.51 5.00
CA PRO A 108 -10.16 1.51 4.27
C PRO A 108 -9.18 0.46 4.84
N PRO A 109 -8.23 -0.04 4.01
CA PRO A 109 -7.23 -0.97 4.50
C PRO A 109 -6.33 -0.29 5.54
N THR A 110 -5.82 -1.09 6.48
CA THR A 110 -4.77 -0.66 7.41
C THR A 110 -3.41 -0.77 6.73
N LEU A 111 -2.54 0.22 6.92
CA LEU A 111 -1.16 0.17 6.48
C LEU A 111 -0.32 -0.51 7.57
N GLU A 112 0.54 -1.43 7.19
CA GLU A 112 1.57 -2.01 8.05
C GLU A 112 2.95 -1.77 7.43
N ILE A 113 3.88 -1.26 8.21
CA ILE A 113 5.22 -0.88 7.76
C ILE A 113 6.31 -1.65 8.49
N LEU A 114 7.40 -1.86 7.78
CA LEU A 114 8.65 -2.40 8.28
C LEU A 114 9.77 -1.42 7.94
N SER A 115 10.32 -0.78 8.96
CA SER A 115 11.51 0.07 8.79
C SER A 115 12.77 -0.78 8.96
N LEU A 116 13.73 -0.65 8.03
CA LEU A 116 14.91 -1.55 7.99
C LEU A 116 16.22 -0.92 8.48
N ALA A 117 16.34 0.41 8.49
CA ALA A 117 17.58 1.11 8.86
C ALA A 117 17.43 2.00 10.12
N GLY A 118 16.31 1.89 10.82
CA GLY A 118 16.00 2.63 12.03
C GLY A 118 14.49 2.86 12.20
N ALA A 119 14.10 3.48 13.31
CA ALA A 119 12.71 3.85 13.52
C ALA A 119 12.24 4.91 12.51
N GLY A 120 10.96 4.86 12.15
CA GLY A 120 10.31 5.83 11.26
C GLY A 120 8.94 6.22 11.81
N SER A 121 8.42 7.37 11.39
CA SER A 121 7.21 7.98 11.96
C SER A 121 6.26 8.60 10.93
N ALA A 122 6.71 8.79 9.70
CA ALA A 122 5.93 9.46 8.67
C ALA A 122 5.85 8.63 7.39
N GLN A 123 4.61 8.42 6.91
CA GLN A 123 4.38 7.69 5.66
C GLN A 123 3.40 8.42 4.75
N VAL A 124 3.71 8.41 3.46
CA VAL A 124 2.82 8.85 2.39
C VAL A 124 2.57 7.66 1.47
N LEU A 125 1.30 7.30 1.32
CA LEU A 125 0.88 6.22 0.46
C LEU A 125 0.20 6.78 -0.79
N TYR A 126 0.60 6.30 -1.97
CA TYR A 126 -0.09 6.56 -3.21
C TYR A 126 -0.78 5.26 -3.62
N LEU A 127 -2.09 5.16 -3.37
CA LEU A 127 -2.89 3.98 -3.67
C LEU A 127 -3.44 4.09 -5.09
N ASP A 128 -3.19 3.08 -5.90
CA ASP A 128 -3.80 2.94 -7.21
C ASP A 128 -5.09 2.14 -7.03
N ILE A 129 -6.22 2.81 -7.23
CA ILE A 129 -7.56 2.28 -6.97
C ILE A 129 -8.43 2.26 -8.21
N MET A 130 -9.37 1.33 -8.24
CA MET A 130 -10.43 1.23 -9.24
C MET A 130 -11.77 1.04 -8.55
N ARG A 131 -12.77 1.85 -8.90
CA ARG A 131 -14.14 1.67 -8.38
C ARG A 131 -14.83 0.53 -9.13
N VAL A 132 -15.50 -0.36 -8.40
CA VAL A 132 -16.19 -1.54 -8.96
C VAL A 132 -17.64 -1.70 -8.50
N GLY A 133 -18.11 -0.83 -7.60
CA GLY A 133 -19.49 -0.75 -7.09
C GLY A 133 -19.76 0.59 -6.45
#